data_AF-A0A937WMU0-F1
#
_entry.id   AF-A0A937WMU0-F1
#
_cell.length_a   1.000
_cell.length_b   1.000
_cell.length_c   1.000
_cell.angle_alpha   90.00
_cell.angle_beta   90.00
_cell.angle_gamma   90.00
#
_symmetry.space_group_name_H-M   'P 1'
#
loop_
_entity.id
_entity.type
_entity.pdbx_description
1 polymer ?
#
loop_
_entity_poly.entity_id
_entity_poly.type
_entity_poly.pdbx_seq_one_letter_code
_entity_poly.pdbx_strand_id
1 'polypeptide(L)'
;MKYIIIFLTSFLLSFIITPSIRNIVLKFKLVAYPKEGRWHKEPIALLGGIAIYLAFITSFFIFQISFPNKHIFLLAGFIIFIWGIADDIKNLKPHTKLLGQIIVSAMMVDTGIVIKLINSPFLAIPLTILWIVLITNSFNLLDNMDGLACGVAFISSIMIAICSFILKNYEVGVISLILSGASLGFLPFNFNPAKIFMGDCGSMFLGFSLASLTISGTWRHASNLFMVLFVPVLILAVPIFDTIFVALMRKLNGKSIYQGGVDHTSHRLVYLGMPEKKAVFILYVISAIFGLTAIATLWFNIFISIVVMLLVFIITFLFALFLAQMPIYKKTDAPVVDEENIVPLNSVLLYKRHFLEVLIDMILICASYLSAYLIRYDGIITSDVLSLILKSLPIILIVKLITFFRFGLYSGIWKYVGIGDLLAITKAVFLGSIFSALCVLFLFTFKGHSRAAFVIDALILLILISASRILLRVLNEFFVKSFDSKEKRVLIFGAGDAGEILLRELKNNNKLNYKPLGFIDDDKHKIGKQIHGIPILGNRKSIIRFVQEKDIDEIIVAIPSANGKQLEDILTICKQTGIPYREMSRII
;
A
#
# COMPACT_ATOMS: atom_id res chain seq x y z
N MET A 1 -23.98 -23.34 -14.82
CA MET A 1 -24.37 -24.01 -13.54
C MET A 1 -23.23 -24.85 -12.94
N LYS A 2 -22.57 -25.76 -13.68
CA LYS A 2 -21.48 -26.61 -13.15
C LYS A 2 -20.41 -25.87 -12.32
N TYR A 3 -19.85 -24.79 -12.85
CA TYR A 3 -18.79 -24.02 -12.15
C TYR A 3 -19.26 -23.35 -10.86
N ILE A 4 -20.50 -22.87 -10.83
CA ILE A 4 -21.11 -22.27 -9.64
C ILE A 4 -21.28 -23.32 -8.56
N ILE A 5 -21.72 -24.54 -8.93
CA ILE A 5 -21.85 -25.66 -7.99
C ILE A 5 -20.48 -26.00 -7.38
N ILE A 6 -19.42 -26.07 -8.19
CA ILE A 6 -18.07 -26.36 -7.70
C ILE A 6 -17.61 -25.33 -6.66
N PHE A 7 -17.79 -24.05 -6.97
CA PHE A 7 -17.49 -22.96 -6.05
C PHE A 7 -18.31 -23.06 -4.75
N LEU A 8 -19.62 -23.23 -4.87
CA LEU A 8 -20.54 -23.31 -3.72
C LEU A 8 -20.25 -24.53 -2.84
N THR A 9 -19.92 -25.68 -3.42
CA THR A 9 -19.55 -26.88 -2.66
C THR A 9 -18.30 -26.62 -1.82
N SER A 10 -17.26 -26.01 -2.41
CA SER A 10 -16.05 -25.70 -1.66
C SER A 10 -16.28 -24.63 -0.57
N PHE A 11 -17.09 -23.62 -0.88
CA PHE A 11 -17.56 -22.62 0.09
C PHE A 11 -18.29 -23.25 1.27
N LEU A 12 -19.30 -24.09 1.00
CA LEU A 12 -20.11 -24.74 2.04
C LEU A 12 -19.27 -25.69 2.88
N LEU A 13 -18.37 -26.47 2.28
CA LEU A 13 -17.45 -27.34 3.01
C LEU A 13 -16.58 -26.54 3.97
N SER A 14 -15.94 -25.46 3.50
CA SER A 14 -15.10 -24.61 4.35
C SER A 14 -15.91 -23.95 5.47
N PHE A 15 -17.11 -23.44 5.14
CA PHE A 15 -18.01 -22.81 6.09
C PHE A 15 -18.48 -23.76 7.21
N ILE A 16 -18.77 -25.02 6.87
CA ILE A 16 -19.24 -26.04 7.82
C ILE A 16 -18.08 -26.62 8.64
N ILE A 17 -16.91 -26.84 8.02
CA ILE A 17 -15.75 -27.44 8.69
C ILE A 17 -15.12 -26.45 9.69
N THR A 18 -15.13 -25.15 9.40
CA THR A 18 -14.43 -24.14 10.21
C THR A 18 -14.87 -24.10 11.69
N PRO A 19 -16.17 -24.08 12.05
CA PRO A 19 -16.62 -24.16 13.44
C PRO A 19 -16.13 -25.42 14.18
N SER A 20 -16.14 -26.57 13.49
CA SER A 20 -15.68 -27.84 14.06
C SER A 20 -14.19 -27.82 14.36
N ILE A 21 -13.36 -27.31 13.43
CA ILE A 21 -11.93 -27.12 13.64
C ILE A 21 -11.67 -26.16 14.80
N ARG A 22 -12.39 -25.02 14.85
CA ARG A 22 -12.27 -24.07 15.95
C ARG A 22 -12.49 -24.74 17.31
N ASN A 23 -13.55 -25.53 17.46
CA ASN A 23 -13.87 -26.19 18.72
C ASN A 23 -12.81 -27.24 19.11
N ILE A 24 -12.27 -27.98 18.14
CA ILE A 24 -11.18 -28.96 18.36
C ILE A 24 -9.92 -28.24 18.83
N VAL A 25 -9.49 -27.20 18.11
CA VAL A 25 -8.28 -26.42 18.41
C VAL A 25 -8.36 -25.78 19.81
N LEU A 26 -9.52 -25.23 20.19
CA LEU A 26 -9.75 -24.69 21.53
C LEU A 26 -9.63 -25.77 22.61
N LYS A 27 -10.13 -26.99 22.36
CA LYS A 27 -9.99 -28.13 23.29
C LYS A 27 -8.53 -28.53 23.50
N PHE A 28 -7.70 -28.47 22.46
CA PHE A 28 -6.27 -28.76 22.52
C PHE A 28 -5.41 -27.56 22.95
N LYS A 29 -6.01 -26.40 23.29
CA LYS A 29 -5.32 -25.16 23.67
C LYS A 29 -4.31 -24.66 22.63
N LEU A 30 -4.55 -24.95 21.36
CA LEU A 30 -3.74 -24.47 20.24
C LEU A 30 -4.20 -23.05 19.86
N VAL A 31 -3.91 -22.09 20.72
CA VAL A 31 -4.40 -20.71 20.59
C VAL A 31 -3.25 -19.71 20.42
N ALA A 32 -3.51 -18.66 19.66
CA ALA A 32 -2.65 -17.49 19.59
C ALA A 32 -2.94 -16.60 20.81
N TYR A 33 -1.99 -16.55 21.75
CA TYR A 33 -2.08 -15.66 22.89
C TYR A 33 -1.78 -14.21 22.51
N PRO A 34 -2.41 -13.23 23.17
CA PRO A 34 -2.04 -11.82 23.04
C PRO A 34 -0.55 -11.62 23.31
N LYS A 35 0.17 -10.98 22.38
CA LYS A 35 1.55 -10.52 22.60
C LYS A 35 1.54 -8.99 22.70
N GLU A 36 2.46 -8.40 23.47
CA GLU A 36 2.65 -6.95 23.49
C GLU A 36 2.85 -6.43 22.05
N GLY A 37 2.00 -5.49 21.62
CA GLY A 37 1.95 -4.99 20.24
C GLY A 37 0.91 -5.64 19.32
N ARG A 38 0.16 -6.67 19.77
CA ARG A 38 -1.04 -7.19 19.09
C ARG A 38 -2.29 -6.86 19.91
N TRP A 39 -3.34 -6.36 19.26
CA TRP A 39 -4.50 -5.70 19.89
C TRP A 39 -5.59 -6.64 20.45
N HIS A 40 -5.42 -7.96 20.31
CA HIS A 40 -6.42 -8.93 20.77
C HIS A 40 -6.38 -9.07 22.30
N LYS A 41 -7.53 -8.90 22.95
CA LYS A 41 -7.67 -9.05 24.41
C LYS A 41 -7.94 -10.50 24.85
N GLU A 42 -8.32 -11.37 23.91
CA GLU A 42 -8.69 -12.76 24.17
C GLU A 42 -7.88 -13.73 23.29
N PRO A 43 -7.60 -14.95 23.75
CA PRO A 43 -6.90 -15.96 22.96
C PRO A 43 -7.77 -16.42 21.78
N ILE A 44 -7.20 -16.37 20.56
CA ILE A 44 -7.90 -16.74 19.32
C ILE A 44 -7.40 -18.12 18.86
N ALA A 45 -8.31 -18.98 18.38
CA ALA A 45 -7.96 -20.30 17.85
C ALA A 45 -7.00 -20.20 16.65
N LEU A 46 -5.96 -21.05 16.58
CA LEU A 46 -5.03 -21.14 15.46
C LEU A 46 -5.40 -22.32 14.52
N LEU A 47 -4.71 -22.50 13.40
CA LEU A 47 -4.89 -23.66 12.48
C LEU A 47 -6.21 -23.69 11.69
N GLY A 48 -6.82 -22.53 11.46
CA GLY A 48 -7.99 -22.40 10.58
C GLY A 48 -7.73 -22.83 9.13
N GLY A 49 -6.47 -22.79 8.69
CA GLY A 49 -6.02 -23.30 7.39
C GLY A 49 -6.39 -24.77 7.14
N ILE A 50 -6.59 -25.58 8.19
CA ILE A 50 -7.08 -26.96 8.07
C ILE A 50 -8.45 -26.98 7.37
N ALA A 51 -9.36 -26.07 7.70
CA ALA A 51 -10.69 -26.03 7.08
C ALA A 51 -10.61 -25.70 5.58
N ILE A 52 -9.74 -24.75 5.21
CA ILE A 52 -9.50 -24.38 3.82
C ILE A 52 -8.90 -25.55 3.04
N TYR A 53 -7.86 -26.18 3.58
CA TYR A 53 -7.19 -27.32 2.94
C TYR A 53 -8.14 -28.50 2.74
N LEU A 54 -8.90 -28.88 3.77
CA LEU A 54 -9.87 -29.97 3.68
C LEU A 54 -10.98 -29.65 2.66
N ALA A 55 -11.55 -28.45 2.70
CA ALA A 55 -12.56 -28.03 1.73
C ALA A 55 -12.03 -28.06 0.28
N PHE A 56 -10.78 -27.64 0.07
CA PHE A 56 -10.11 -27.70 -1.22
C PHE A 56 -9.93 -29.13 -1.71
N ILE A 57 -9.31 -29.99 -0.90
CA ILE A 57 -9.01 -31.38 -1.26
C ILE A 57 -10.28 -32.19 -1.48
N THR A 58 -11.27 -32.07 -0.58
CA THR A 58 -12.56 -32.77 -0.72
C THR A 58 -13.27 -32.35 -2.00
N SER A 59 -13.30 -31.05 -2.32
CA SER A 59 -13.89 -30.57 -3.58
C SER A 59 -13.12 -31.07 -4.81
N PHE A 60 -11.78 -31.09 -4.74
CA PHE A 60 -10.93 -31.60 -5.82
C PHE A 60 -11.26 -33.06 -6.18
N PHE A 61 -11.48 -33.90 -5.16
CA PHE A 61 -11.87 -35.30 -5.36
C PHE A 61 -13.34 -35.49 -5.76
N ILE A 62 -14.28 -34.78 -5.14
CA ILE A 62 -15.72 -34.85 -5.49
C ILE A 62 -15.95 -34.58 -6.97
N PHE A 63 -15.30 -33.54 -7.51
CA PHE A 63 -15.48 -33.15 -8.90
C PHE A 63 -14.48 -33.80 -9.87
N GLN A 64 -13.66 -34.73 -9.37
CA GLN A 64 -12.67 -35.48 -10.15
C GLN A 64 -11.81 -34.57 -11.05
N ILE A 65 -11.26 -33.51 -10.46
CA ILE A 65 -10.57 -32.48 -11.22
C ILE A 65 -9.36 -33.05 -11.97
N SER A 66 -9.35 -32.82 -13.28
CA SER A 66 -8.21 -33.11 -14.16
C SER A 66 -7.20 -31.98 -14.08
N PHE A 67 -5.94 -32.35 -13.84
CA PHE A 67 -4.81 -31.42 -13.84
C PHE A 67 -3.54 -32.20 -14.19
N PRO A 68 -2.62 -31.63 -15.01
CA PRO A 68 -1.36 -32.29 -15.33
C PRO A 68 -0.58 -32.61 -14.06
N ASN A 69 -0.13 -33.85 -13.92
CA ASN A 69 0.61 -34.30 -12.74
C ASN A 69 -0.11 -33.96 -11.42
N LYS A 70 -1.45 -34.05 -11.38
CA LYS A 70 -2.26 -33.72 -10.19
C LYS A 70 -1.77 -34.35 -8.89
N HIS A 71 -1.22 -35.58 -8.97
CA HIS A 71 -0.66 -36.27 -7.80
C HIS A 71 0.51 -35.51 -7.18
N ILE A 72 1.40 -34.94 -8.00
CA ILE A 72 2.53 -34.14 -7.53
C ILE A 72 2.06 -32.79 -6.98
N PHE A 73 1.09 -32.13 -7.65
CA PHE A 73 0.49 -30.89 -7.14
C PHE A 73 -0.18 -31.08 -5.77
N LEU A 74 -0.97 -32.14 -5.61
CA LEU A 74 -1.63 -32.47 -4.34
C LEU A 74 -0.62 -32.87 -3.26
N LEU A 75 0.42 -33.64 -3.61
CA LEU A 75 1.47 -34.04 -2.67
C LEU A 75 2.29 -32.83 -2.21
N ALA A 76 2.70 -31.95 -3.12
CA ALA A 76 3.41 -30.70 -2.80
C ALA A 76 2.53 -29.78 -1.94
N GLY A 77 1.23 -29.67 -2.26
CA GLY A 77 0.23 -28.96 -1.45
C GLY A 77 0.09 -29.54 -0.05
N PHE A 78 0.09 -30.86 0.10
CA PHE A 78 0.09 -31.53 1.40
C PHE A 78 1.38 -31.26 2.18
N ILE A 79 2.55 -31.38 1.55
CA ILE A 79 3.84 -31.14 2.19
C ILE A 79 3.91 -29.72 2.75
N ILE A 80 3.57 -28.70 1.94
CA ILE A 80 3.65 -27.30 2.40
C ILE A 80 2.62 -27.00 3.49
N PHE A 81 1.44 -27.61 3.43
CA PHE A 81 0.41 -27.50 4.46
C PHE A 81 0.89 -28.09 5.79
N ILE A 82 1.46 -29.30 5.78
CA ILE A 82 2.05 -29.93 6.98
C ILE A 82 3.24 -29.12 7.48
N TRP A 83 4.05 -28.55 6.60
CA TRP A 83 5.15 -27.67 6.97
C TRP A 83 4.66 -26.44 7.74
N GLY A 84 3.57 -25.83 7.29
CA GLY A 84 2.95 -24.72 7.99
C GLY A 84 2.29 -25.12 9.32
N ILE A 85 1.70 -26.33 9.43
CA ILE A 85 1.24 -26.86 10.73
C ILE A 85 2.42 -27.02 11.69
N ALA A 86 3.53 -27.57 11.21
CA ALA A 86 4.73 -27.72 12.01
C ALA A 86 5.26 -26.36 12.48
N ASP A 87 5.13 -25.31 11.65
CA ASP A 87 5.46 -23.95 12.04
C ASP A 87 4.54 -23.35 13.09
N ASP A 88 3.22 -23.45 12.89
CA ASP A 88 2.21 -22.95 13.83
C ASP A 88 2.40 -23.55 15.25
N ILE A 89 2.90 -24.80 15.34
CA ILE A 89 3.13 -25.50 16.61
C ILE A 89 4.54 -25.26 17.16
N LYS A 90 5.57 -25.34 16.32
CA LYS A 90 6.98 -25.35 16.77
C LYS A 90 7.72 -24.03 16.59
N ASN A 91 7.13 -23.03 15.92
CA ASN A 91 7.78 -21.78 15.49
C ASN A 91 9.15 -22.05 14.82
N LEU A 92 9.11 -22.60 13.60
CA LEU A 92 10.30 -22.94 12.82
C LEU A 92 11.11 -21.68 12.48
N LYS A 93 12.42 -21.87 12.31
CA LYS A 93 13.33 -20.79 11.91
C LYS A 93 13.07 -20.40 10.44
N PRO A 94 13.34 -19.14 10.03
CA PRO A 94 13.07 -18.70 8.65
C PRO A 94 13.74 -19.56 7.56
N HIS A 95 14.96 -20.04 7.80
CA HIS A 95 15.65 -20.91 6.83
C HIS A 95 14.99 -22.29 6.68
N THR A 96 14.42 -22.84 7.75
CA THR A 96 13.68 -24.11 7.67
C THR A 96 12.35 -23.96 6.93
N LYS A 97 11.71 -22.80 7.00
CA LYS A 97 10.53 -22.48 6.16
C LYS A 97 10.92 -22.42 4.69
N LEU A 98 12.00 -21.68 4.39
CA LEU A 98 12.52 -21.52 3.03
C LEU A 98 12.86 -22.86 2.39
N LEU A 99 13.49 -23.78 3.14
CA LEU A 99 13.81 -25.12 2.62
C LEU A 99 12.55 -25.89 2.19
N GLY A 100 11.50 -25.89 3.02
CA GLY A 100 10.22 -26.53 2.68
C GLY A 100 9.59 -25.93 1.41
N GLN A 101 9.63 -24.60 1.28
CA GLN A 101 9.15 -23.88 0.10
C GLN A 101 9.97 -24.23 -1.16
N ILE A 102 11.30 -24.34 -1.07
CA ILE A 102 12.16 -24.74 -2.18
C ILE A 102 11.86 -26.17 -2.63
N ILE A 103 11.67 -27.11 -1.70
CA ILE A 103 11.37 -28.52 -1.99
C ILE A 103 10.07 -28.62 -2.81
N VAL A 104 8.98 -28.02 -2.32
CA VAL A 104 7.70 -28.08 -3.04
C VAL A 104 7.76 -27.33 -4.38
N SER A 105 8.55 -26.26 -4.48
CA SER A 105 8.76 -25.54 -5.74
C SER A 105 9.51 -26.39 -6.77
N ALA A 106 10.53 -27.14 -6.35
CA ALA A 106 11.27 -28.05 -7.22
C ALA A 106 10.38 -29.19 -7.73
N MET A 107 9.49 -29.72 -6.89
CA MET A 107 8.47 -30.69 -7.31
C MET A 107 7.55 -30.13 -8.40
N MET A 108 7.15 -28.85 -8.29
CA MET A 108 6.33 -28.23 -9.34
C MET A 108 7.08 -28.05 -10.65
N VAL A 109 8.37 -27.70 -10.60
CA VAL A 109 9.22 -27.61 -11.80
C VAL A 109 9.27 -28.95 -12.54
N ASP A 110 9.40 -30.07 -11.82
CA ASP A 110 9.41 -31.42 -12.39
C ASP A 110 8.12 -31.74 -13.17
N THR A 111 6.98 -31.21 -12.71
CA THR A 111 5.70 -31.37 -13.44
C THR A 111 5.60 -30.59 -14.75
N GLY A 112 6.60 -29.75 -15.07
CA GLY A 112 6.61 -28.86 -16.23
C GLY A 112 5.99 -27.48 -15.98
N ILE A 113 5.64 -27.15 -14.72
CA ILE A 113 5.26 -25.79 -14.33
C ILE A 113 6.53 -24.96 -14.22
N VAL A 114 6.89 -24.32 -15.34
CA VAL A 114 8.13 -23.56 -15.49
C VAL A 114 7.86 -22.26 -16.23
N ILE A 115 8.55 -21.19 -15.82
CA ILE A 115 8.56 -19.91 -16.50
C ILE A 115 9.37 -19.98 -17.81
N LYS A 116 8.78 -20.51 -18.89
CA LYS A 116 9.32 -20.53 -20.27
C LYS A 116 9.38 -19.14 -20.96
N LEU A 117 9.41 -18.03 -20.21
CA LEU A 117 9.70 -16.70 -20.77
C LEU A 117 11.04 -16.73 -21.51
N ILE A 118 11.98 -17.47 -20.92
CA ILE A 118 13.37 -17.51 -21.33
C ILE A 118 13.58 -18.86 -22.00
N ASN A 119 14.09 -18.86 -23.24
CA ASN A 119 14.53 -20.06 -23.95
C ASN A 119 15.83 -20.66 -23.34
N SER A 120 15.99 -20.57 -22.02
CA SER A 120 17.10 -21.10 -21.26
C SER A 120 16.57 -21.72 -19.96
N PRO A 121 16.56 -23.06 -19.85
CA PRO A 121 16.18 -23.77 -18.62
C PRO A 121 16.96 -23.32 -17.39
N PHE A 122 18.24 -22.94 -17.56
CA PHE A 122 19.12 -22.45 -16.50
C PHE A 122 18.62 -21.17 -15.83
N LEU A 123 17.83 -20.35 -16.54
CA LEU A 123 17.20 -19.15 -15.97
C LEU A 123 15.74 -19.40 -15.60
N ALA A 124 15.04 -20.20 -16.41
CA ALA A 124 13.63 -20.50 -16.20
C ALA A 124 13.37 -21.26 -14.88
N ILE A 125 14.21 -22.25 -14.54
CA ILE A 125 14.05 -23.07 -13.33
C ILE A 125 14.25 -22.22 -12.05
N PRO A 126 15.39 -21.50 -11.86
CA PRO A 126 15.56 -20.67 -10.67
C PRO A 126 14.50 -19.57 -10.55
N LEU A 127 14.09 -18.97 -11.68
CA LEU A 127 13.04 -17.94 -11.67
C LEU A 127 11.68 -18.51 -11.23
N THR A 128 11.35 -19.74 -11.64
CA THR A 128 10.11 -20.42 -11.23
C THR A 128 10.14 -20.74 -9.74
N ILE A 129 11.26 -21.28 -9.24
CA ILE A 129 11.44 -21.56 -7.82
C ILE A 129 11.34 -20.26 -7.02
N LEU A 130 12.03 -19.21 -7.46
CA LEU A 130 11.97 -17.89 -6.84
C LEU A 130 10.54 -17.35 -6.81
N TRP A 131 9.77 -17.49 -7.91
CA TRP A 131 8.38 -17.07 -7.96
C TRP A 131 7.51 -17.80 -6.94
N ILE A 132 7.57 -19.14 -6.90
CA ILE A 132 6.74 -19.93 -5.97
C ILE A 132 7.11 -19.61 -4.53
N VAL A 133 8.40 -19.56 -4.20
CA VAL A 133 8.89 -19.19 -2.86
C VAL A 133 8.46 -17.77 -2.48
N LEU A 134 8.67 -16.79 -3.37
CA LEU A 134 8.36 -15.39 -3.12
C LEU A 134 6.87 -15.20 -2.83
N ILE A 135 5.98 -15.74 -3.67
CA ILE A 135 4.53 -15.61 -3.50
C ILE A 135 4.06 -16.37 -2.26
N THR A 136 4.58 -17.57 -2.00
CA THR A 136 4.26 -18.34 -0.79
C THR A 136 4.60 -17.56 0.47
N ASN A 137 5.81 -17.01 0.52
CA ASN A 137 6.26 -16.19 1.64
C ASN A 137 5.49 -14.85 1.72
N SER A 138 5.09 -14.28 0.59
CA SER A 138 4.31 -13.04 0.55
C SER A 138 2.93 -13.20 1.18
N PHE A 139 2.24 -14.32 0.94
CA PHE A 139 0.96 -14.61 1.60
C PHE A 139 1.12 -14.89 3.09
N ASN A 140 2.20 -15.56 3.49
CA ASN A 140 2.51 -15.78 4.89
C ASN A 140 2.73 -14.46 5.66
N LEU A 141 3.48 -13.52 5.07
CA LEU A 141 3.70 -12.19 5.63
C LEU A 141 2.44 -11.30 5.60
N LEU A 142 1.58 -11.47 4.60
CA LEU A 142 0.33 -10.73 4.45
C LEU A 142 -0.71 -11.14 5.52
N ASP A 143 -0.60 -12.33 6.13
CA ASP A 143 -1.47 -12.83 7.20
C ASP A 143 -1.16 -12.15 8.55
N ASN A 144 -1.13 -10.82 8.54
CA ASN A 144 -0.84 -9.96 9.69
C ASN A 144 -2.08 -9.22 10.23
N MET A 145 -3.22 -9.33 9.56
CA MET A 145 -4.49 -8.71 9.95
C MET A 145 -5.68 -9.62 9.63
N ASP A 146 -6.70 -9.59 10.49
CA ASP A 146 -7.95 -10.35 10.37
C ASP A 146 -8.57 -10.25 8.97
N GLY A 147 -8.74 -11.38 8.29
CA GLY A 147 -9.35 -11.47 6.97
C GLY A 147 -8.44 -11.07 5.81
N LEU A 148 -7.28 -10.42 6.04
CA LEU A 148 -6.52 -9.80 4.96
C LEU A 148 -6.00 -10.82 3.94
N ALA A 149 -5.17 -11.76 4.37
CA ALA A 149 -4.58 -12.76 3.47
C ALA A 149 -5.64 -13.65 2.81
N CYS A 150 -6.64 -14.09 3.58
CA CYS A 150 -7.71 -14.95 3.08
C CYS A 150 -8.59 -14.23 2.03
N GLY A 151 -8.96 -12.97 2.27
CA GLY A 151 -9.75 -12.21 1.31
C GLY A 151 -8.97 -11.83 0.05
N VAL A 152 -7.69 -11.47 0.17
CA VAL A 152 -6.83 -11.23 -0.99
C VAL A 152 -6.63 -12.53 -1.79
N ALA A 153 -6.54 -13.69 -1.14
CA ALA A 153 -6.49 -14.97 -1.83
C ALA A 153 -7.80 -15.33 -2.54
N PHE A 154 -8.96 -15.05 -1.93
CA PHE A 154 -10.27 -15.18 -2.57
C PHE A 154 -10.36 -14.33 -3.84
N ILE A 155 -9.95 -13.06 -3.76
CA ILE A 155 -9.95 -12.15 -4.92
C ILE A 155 -8.94 -12.61 -5.97
N SER A 156 -7.74 -12.98 -5.57
CA SER A 156 -6.71 -13.46 -6.50
C SER A 156 -7.17 -14.72 -7.25
N SER A 157 -7.72 -15.70 -6.53
CA SER A 157 -8.20 -16.95 -7.11
C SER A 157 -9.40 -16.77 -8.04
N ILE A 158 -10.35 -15.87 -7.74
CA ILE A 158 -11.45 -15.58 -8.68
C ILE A 158 -10.93 -14.90 -9.95
N MET A 159 -9.94 -14.02 -9.84
CA MET A 159 -9.33 -13.36 -11.01
C MET A 159 -8.54 -14.37 -11.87
N ILE A 160 -7.80 -15.29 -11.26
CA ILE A 160 -7.15 -16.39 -11.98
C ILE A 160 -8.21 -17.26 -12.67
N ALA A 161 -9.32 -17.57 -12.00
CA ALA A 161 -10.40 -18.36 -12.60
C ALA A 161 -10.97 -17.70 -13.85
N ILE A 162 -11.29 -16.40 -13.77
CA ILE A 162 -11.82 -15.62 -14.90
C ILE A 162 -10.80 -15.58 -16.05
N CYS A 163 -9.53 -15.22 -15.78
CA CYS A 163 -8.47 -15.23 -16.78
C CYS A 163 -8.31 -16.61 -17.44
N SER A 164 -8.33 -17.67 -16.63
CA SER A 164 -8.14 -19.04 -17.13
C SER A 164 -9.29 -19.49 -18.02
N PHE A 165 -10.54 -19.12 -17.70
CA PHE A 165 -11.67 -19.42 -18.58
C PHE A 165 -11.64 -18.63 -19.89
N ILE A 166 -11.25 -17.35 -19.85
CA ILE A 166 -11.05 -16.54 -21.07
C ILE A 166 -9.98 -17.19 -21.95
N LEU A 167 -8.88 -17.66 -21.36
CA LEU A 167 -7.78 -18.36 -22.04
C LEU A 167 -8.08 -19.83 -22.35
N LYS A 168 -9.30 -20.32 -22.11
CA LYS A 168 -9.74 -21.71 -22.34
C LYS A 168 -8.94 -22.76 -21.54
N ASN A 169 -8.25 -22.36 -20.48
CA ASN A 169 -7.56 -23.23 -19.54
C ASN A 169 -8.50 -23.62 -18.39
N TYR A 170 -9.49 -24.49 -18.69
CA TYR A 170 -10.54 -24.84 -17.73
C TYR A 170 -10.02 -25.57 -16.49
N GLU A 171 -8.92 -26.33 -16.60
CA GLU A 171 -8.31 -27.06 -15.47
C GLU A 171 -7.87 -26.09 -14.37
N VAL A 172 -7.06 -25.09 -14.71
CA VAL A 172 -6.61 -24.04 -13.78
C VAL A 172 -7.80 -23.21 -13.29
N GLY A 173 -8.75 -22.92 -14.17
CA GLY A 173 -9.95 -22.15 -13.83
C GLY A 173 -10.80 -22.81 -12.74
N VAL A 174 -11.01 -24.13 -12.85
CA VAL A 174 -11.80 -24.88 -11.86
C VAL A 174 -11.07 -25.02 -10.53
N ILE A 175 -9.77 -25.30 -10.53
CA ILE A 175 -8.99 -25.36 -9.28
C ILE A 175 -9.00 -24.01 -8.57
N SER A 176 -8.90 -22.92 -9.33
CA SER A 176 -8.95 -21.56 -8.79
C SER A 176 -10.33 -21.24 -8.20
N LEU A 177 -11.43 -21.72 -8.80
CA LEU A 177 -12.77 -21.61 -8.21
C LEU A 177 -12.92 -22.40 -6.91
N ILE A 178 -12.35 -23.59 -6.82
CA ILE A 178 -12.34 -24.37 -5.57
C ILE A 178 -11.58 -23.59 -4.49
N LEU A 179 -10.39 -23.08 -4.81
CA LEU A 179 -9.60 -22.29 -3.87
C LEU A 179 -10.36 -21.03 -3.42
N SER A 180 -11.01 -20.35 -4.35
CA SER A 180 -11.86 -19.18 -4.10
C SER A 180 -13.02 -19.50 -3.16
N GLY A 181 -13.75 -20.60 -3.42
CA GLY A 181 -14.83 -21.06 -2.56
C GLY A 181 -14.34 -21.38 -1.15
N ALA A 182 -13.26 -22.18 -1.03
CA ALA A 182 -12.68 -22.53 0.26
C ALA A 182 -12.25 -21.30 1.07
N SER A 183 -11.58 -20.33 0.44
CA SER A 183 -11.18 -19.07 1.09
C SER A 183 -12.40 -18.25 1.52
N LEU A 184 -13.39 -18.07 0.65
CA LEU A 184 -14.59 -17.30 1.00
C LEU A 184 -15.42 -17.97 2.11
N GLY A 185 -15.47 -19.30 2.16
CA GLY A 185 -16.18 -20.04 3.21
C GLY A 185 -15.53 -19.91 4.58
N PHE A 186 -14.21 -19.71 4.63
CA PHE A 186 -13.46 -19.47 5.87
C PHE A 186 -13.56 -18.02 6.35
N LEU A 187 -13.65 -17.07 5.40
CA LEU A 187 -13.57 -15.64 5.67
C LEU A 187 -14.55 -15.13 6.75
N PRO A 188 -15.83 -15.55 6.84
CA PRO A 188 -16.74 -15.10 7.91
C PRO A 188 -16.25 -15.36 9.34
N PHE A 189 -15.39 -16.37 9.54
CA PHE A 189 -14.83 -16.70 10.85
C PHE A 189 -13.49 -16.02 11.12
N ASN A 190 -12.82 -15.55 10.07
CA ASN A 190 -11.52 -14.88 10.13
C ASN A 190 -11.62 -13.36 9.98
N PHE A 191 -12.75 -12.84 9.49
CA PHE A 191 -12.98 -11.42 9.34
C PHE A 191 -13.07 -10.71 10.70
N ASN A 192 -12.59 -9.47 10.77
CA ASN A 192 -12.46 -8.75 12.03
C ASN A 192 -13.82 -8.51 12.73
N PRO A 193 -13.95 -8.82 14.03
CA PRO A 193 -12.96 -9.49 14.89
C PRO A 193 -12.89 -11.01 14.63
N ALA A 194 -11.68 -11.54 14.39
CA ALA A 194 -11.47 -12.95 14.06
C ALA A 194 -11.82 -13.90 15.21
N LYS A 195 -12.48 -15.01 14.88
CA LYS A 195 -12.79 -16.14 15.80
C LYS A 195 -11.78 -17.28 15.69
N ILE A 196 -11.08 -17.35 14.56
CA ILE A 196 -10.02 -18.32 14.26
C ILE A 196 -9.04 -17.69 13.25
N PHE A 197 -7.76 -17.87 13.50
CA PHE A 197 -6.69 -17.49 12.58
C PHE A 197 -6.36 -18.62 11.62
N MET A 198 -6.01 -18.24 10.40
CA MET A 198 -5.63 -19.18 9.36
C MET A 198 -4.34 -19.91 9.71
N GLY A 199 -3.35 -19.19 10.23
CA GLY A 199 -2.04 -19.72 10.58
C GLY A 199 -1.16 -19.94 9.36
N ASP A 200 0.09 -20.33 9.62
CA ASP A 200 1.10 -20.63 8.62
C ASP A 200 0.68 -21.81 7.73
N CYS A 201 0.01 -22.82 8.29
CA CYS A 201 -0.54 -23.95 7.52
C CYS A 201 -1.41 -23.50 6.36
N GLY A 202 -2.27 -22.50 6.61
CA GLY A 202 -3.16 -21.97 5.61
C GLY A 202 -2.45 -21.00 4.66
N SER A 203 -1.80 -19.98 5.21
CA SER A 203 -1.22 -18.90 4.39
C SER A 203 -0.14 -19.41 3.42
N MET A 204 0.69 -20.37 3.85
CA MET A 204 1.67 -21.02 2.97
C MET A 204 0.99 -21.90 1.90
N PHE A 205 -0.06 -22.64 2.26
CA PHE A 205 -0.82 -23.45 1.29
C PHE A 205 -1.50 -22.60 0.21
N LEU A 206 -2.15 -21.49 0.60
CA LEU A 206 -2.77 -20.56 -0.34
C LEU A 206 -1.73 -19.91 -1.25
N GLY A 207 -0.63 -19.41 -0.67
CA GLY A 207 0.44 -18.77 -1.43
C GLY A 207 1.08 -19.72 -2.44
N PHE A 208 1.41 -20.95 -2.03
CA PHE A 208 1.93 -21.99 -2.92
C PHE A 208 0.98 -22.32 -4.07
N SER A 209 -0.32 -22.49 -3.75
CA SER A 209 -1.35 -22.85 -4.72
C SER A 209 -1.56 -21.73 -5.74
N LEU A 210 -1.69 -20.47 -5.30
CA LEU A 210 -1.83 -19.30 -6.17
C LEU A 210 -0.58 -19.10 -7.04
N ALA A 211 0.63 -19.28 -6.49
CA ALA A 211 1.87 -19.18 -7.26
C ALA A 211 1.93 -20.24 -8.37
N SER A 212 1.57 -21.48 -8.05
CA SER A 212 1.58 -22.59 -9.02
C SER A 212 0.52 -22.38 -10.12
N LEU A 213 -0.70 -21.98 -9.74
CA LEU A 213 -1.80 -21.74 -10.67
C LEU A 213 -1.56 -20.53 -11.58
N THR A 214 -0.95 -19.45 -11.07
CA THR A 214 -0.63 -18.28 -11.90
C THR A 214 0.43 -18.59 -12.94
N ILE A 215 1.40 -19.46 -12.63
CA ILE A 215 2.27 -20.04 -13.65
C ILE A 215 1.36 -20.86 -14.56
N SER A 216 0.79 -22.00 -14.17
CA SER A 216 0.04 -22.89 -15.07
C SER A 216 -1.04 -22.22 -15.97
N GLY A 217 -1.69 -21.16 -15.51
CA GLY A 217 -2.74 -20.44 -16.22
C GLY A 217 -2.29 -19.74 -17.51
N THR A 218 -1.06 -19.24 -17.56
CA THR A 218 -0.61 -18.35 -18.65
C THR A 218 0.02 -19.05 -19.86
N TRP A 219 0.37 -20.34 -19.78
CA TRP A 219 1.29 -20.97 -20.76
C TRP A 219 0.64 -21.52 -22.04
N ARG A 220 -0.56 -22.11 -21.95
CA ARG A 220 -1.05 -22.94 -23.07
C ARG A 220 -1.63 -22.14 -24.23
N HIS A 221 -2.09 -20.91 -23.99
CA HIS A 221 -2.88 -20.15 -24.96
C HIS A 221 -2.60 -18.63 -25.00
N ALA A 222 -1.57 -18.15 -24.30
CA ALA A 222 -1.23 -16.71 -24.36
C ALA A 222 -0.68 -16.36 -25.75
N SER A 223 -1.28 -15.34 -26.38
CA SER A 223 -0.87 -14.83 -27.69
C SER A 223 0.46 -14.08 -27.65
N ASN A 224 0.87 -13.57 -26.48
CA ASN A 224 2.08 -12.76 -26.31
C ASN A 224 2.83 -13.08 -25.02
N LEU A 225 4.15 -13.23 -25.15
CA LEU A 225 5.10 -13.55 -24.08
C LEU A 225 5.04 -12.58 -22.87
N PHE A 226 4.73 -11.31 -23.13
CA PHE A 226 4.64 -10.28 -22.09
C PHE A 226 3.46 -10.49 -21.13
N MET A 227 2.32 -10.99 -21.62
CA MET A 227 1.14 -11.25 -20.78
C MET A 227 1.42 -12.36 -19.75
N VAL A 228 2.29 -13.32 -20.11
CA VAL A 228 2.69 -14.45 -19.26
C VAL A 228 3.36 -13.98 -17.97
N LEU A 229 4.04 -12.83 -17.98
CA LEU A 229 4.69 -12.29 -16.78
C LEU A 229 3.79 -11.34 -16.00
N PHE A 230 3.12 -10.43 -16.70
CA PHE A 230 2.46 -9.32 -16.03
C PHE A 230 1.10 -9.68 -15.46
N VAL A 231 0.35 -10.60 -16.07
CA VAL A 231 -0.96 -11.02 -15.56
C VAL A 231 -0.83 -11.64 -14.15
N PRO A 232 0.10 -12.58 -13.89
CA PRO A 232 0.39 -13.07 -12.54
C PRO A 232 0.76 -11.96 -11.54
N VAL A 233 1.64 -11.04 -11.95
CA VAL A 233 2.09 -9.93 -11.10
C VAL A 233 0.95 -9.00 -10.73
N LEU A 234 0.07 -8.66 -11.67
CA LEU A 234 -1.08 -7.80 -11.43
C LEU A 234 -2.09 -8.48 -10.48
N ILE A 235 -2.44 -9.74 -10.73
CA ILE A 235 -3.38 -10.46 -9.86
C ILE A 235 -2.86 -10.53 -8.42
N LEU A 236 -1.56 -10.74 -8.26
CA LEU A 236 -0.88 -10.86 -6.95
C LEU A 236 -0.20 -9.56 -6.50
N ALA A 237 -0.62 -8.41 -7.02
CA ALA A 237 0.09 -7.15 -6.80
C ALA A 237 0.16 -6.75 -5.32
N VAL A 238 -0.90 -6.96 -4.54
CA VAL A 238 -0.94 -6.60 -3.11
C VAL A 238 0.10 -7.37 -2.27
N PRO A 239 0.14 -8.73 -2.27
CA PRO A 239 1.14 -9.48 -1.50
C PRO A 239 2.57 -9.21 -1.98
N ILE A 240 2.78 -9.09 -3.30
CA ILE A 240 4.09 -8.77 -3.88
C ILE A 240 4.55 -7.38 -3.42
N PHE A 241 3.67 -6.38 -3.55
CA PHE A 241 3.94 -5.00 -3.15
C PHE A 241 4.32 -4.93 -1.68
N ASP A 242 3.53 -5.52 -0.79
CA ASP A 242 3.77 -5.44 0.66
C ASP A 242 5.13 -6.04 1.03
N THR A 243 5.45 -7.22 0.50
CA THR A 243 6.70 -7.93 0.78
C THR A 243 7.92 -7.15 0.30
N ILE A 244 7.88 -6.67 -0.95
CA ILE A 244 8.97 -5.88 -1.54
C ILE A 244 9.12 -4.56 -0.77
N PHE A 245 8.01 -3.88 -0.49
CA PHE A 245 8.01 -2.59 0.20
C PHE A 245 8.58 -2.71 1.62
N VAL A 246 8.12 -3.67 2.41
CA VAL A 246 8.64 -3.93 3.77
C VAL A 246 10.12 -4.29 3.73
N ALA A 247 10.54 -5.19 2.83
CA ALA A 247 11.94 -5.57 2.69
C ALA A 247 12.84 -4.38 2.33
N LEU A 248 12.41 -3.53 1.39
CA LEU A 248 13.12 -2.31 1.01
C LEU A 248 13.19 -1.32 2.17
N MET A 249 12.08 -1.05 2.85
CA MET A 249 12.05 -0.10 3.96
C MET A 249 12.89 -0.57 5.14
N ARG A 250 12.92 -1.87 5.46
CA ARG A 250 13.80 -2.43 6.49
C ARG A 250 15.26 -2.27 6.12
N LYS A 251 15.63 -2.61 4.88
CA LYS A 251 17.00 -2.46 4.37
C LYS A 251 17.47 -1.00 4.40
N LEU A 252 16.63 -0.06 3.99
CA LEU A 252 16.92 1.38 4.03
C LEU A 252 17.08 1.92 5.46
N ASN A 253 16.47 1.25 6.45
CA ASN A 253 16.57 1.60 7.87
C ASN A 253 17.58 0.72 8.65
N GLY A 254 18.41 -0.08 7.96
CA GLY A 254 19.39 -0.95 8.61
C GLY A 254 18.80 -2.09 9.46
N LYS A 255 17.51 -2.42 9.28
CA LYS A 255 16.83 -3.49 10.02
C LYS A 255 16.88 -4.82 9.28
N SER A 256 16.82 -5.91 10.04
CA SER A 256 16.75 -7.26 9.47
C SER A 256 15.43 -7.50 8.74
N ILE A 257 15.50 -8.06 7.53
CA ILE A 257 14.33 -8.42 6.72
C ILE A 257 13.54 -9.57 7.36
N TYR A 258 14.19 -10.41 8.18
CA TYR A 258 13.62 -11.64 8.74
C TYR A 258 12.87 -11.47 10.06
N GLN A 259 12.84 -10.27 10.64
CA GLN A 259 12.11 -10.00 11.89
C GLN A 259 10.62 -9.80 11.60
N GLY A 260 9.72 -10.34 12.44
CA GLY A 260 8.31 -9.95 12.40
C GLY A 260 8.14 -8.51 12.87
N GLY A 261 7.21 -7.74 12.28
CA GLY A 261 7.03 -6.33 12.61
C GLY A 261 5.67 -5.79 12.24
N VAL A 262 5.34 -4.60 12.75
CA VAL A 262 4.09 -3.86 12.48
C VAL A 262 4.27 -2.86 11.33
N ASP A 263 5.21 -3.13 10.42
CA ASP A 263 5.65 -2.21 9.37
C ASP A 263 5.07 -2.48 7.98
N HIS A 264 4.19 -3.48 7.90
CA HIS A 264 3.40 -3.83 6.72
C HIS A 264 2.48 -2.70 6.27
N THR A 265 2.12 -2.71 4.99
CA THR A 265 1.20 -1.79 4.33
C THR A 265 -0.11 -1.66 5.10
N SER A 266 -0.63 -2.81 5.55
CA SER A 266 -1.87 -2.92 6.32
C SER A 266 -1.79 -2.15 7.64
N HIS A 267 -0.72 -2.33 8.41
CA HIS A 267 -0.45 -1.57 9.63
C HIS A 267 -0.17 -0.09 9.36
N ARG A 268 0.54 0.26 8.29
CA ARG A 268 0.72 1.66 7.88
C ARG A 268 -0.60 2.37 7.64
N LEU A 269 -1.54 1.71 6.97
CA LEU A 269 -2.89 2.24 6.78
C LEU A 269 -3.62 2.44 8.11
N VAL A 270 -3.47 1.53 9.07
CA VAL A 270 -4.03 1.69 10.43
C VAL A 270 -3.35 2.84 11.18
N TYR A 271 -2.03 3.00 11.06
CA TYR A 271 -1.30 4.13 11.63
C TYR A 271 -1.75 5.48 11.07
N LEU A 272 -2.36 5.53 9.88
CA LEU A 272 -3.01 6.74 9.35
C LEU A 272 -4.33 7.11 10.06
N GLY A 273 -4.69 6.41 11.14
CA GLY A 273 -5.95 6.59 11.87
C GLY A 273 -7.12 5.78 11.28
N MET A 274 -6.87 4.87 10.34
CA MET A 274 -7.92 4.01 9.80
C MET A 274 -8.25 2.85 10.74
N PRO A 275 -9.54 2.52 10.93
CA PRO A 275 -9.92 1.24 11.51
C PRO A 275 -9.40 0.07 10.67
N GLU A 276 -9.01 -1.03 11.32
CA GLU A 276 -8.47 -2.23 10.67
C GLU A 276 -9.34 -2.74 9.52
N LYS A 277 -10.65 -2.81 9.74
CA LYS A 277 -11.64 -3.19 8.73
C LYS A 277 -11.54 -2.35 7.46
N LYS A 278 -11.33 -1.03 7.61
CA LYS A 278 -11.20 -0.12 6.47
C LYS A 278 -9.89 -0.36 5.73
N ALA A 279 -8.78 -0.56 6.44
CA ALA A 279 -7.49 -0.88 5.84
C ALA A 279 -7.56 -2.18 5.01
N VAL A 280 -8.15 -3.24 5.57
CA VAL A 280 -8.35 -4.52 4.86
C VAL A 280 -9.24 -4.35 3.64
N PHE A 281 -10.36 -3.63 3.76
CA PHE A 281 -11.26 -3.37 2.64
C PHE A 281 -10.59 -2.57 1.51
N ILE A 282 -9.78 -1.57 1.84
CA ILE A 282 -8.98 -0.82 0.84
C ILE A 282 -8.05 -1.78 0.08
N LEU A 283 -7.37 -2.69 0.79
CA LEU A 283 -6.48 -3.66 0.16
C LEU A 283 -7.24 -4.68 -0.71
N TYR A 284 -8.48 -5.04 -0.35
CA TYR A 284 -9.36 -5.83 -1.22
C TYR A 284 -9.72 -5.08 -2.51
N VAL A 285 -10.14 -3.82 -2.40
CA VAL A 285 -10.48 -2.99 -3.56
C VAL A 285 -9.26 -2.83 -4.48
N ILE A 286 -8.08 -2.58 -3.92
CA ILE A 286 -6.83 -2.50 -4.68
C ILE A 286 -6.53 -3.82 -5.39
N SER A 287 -6.66 -4.96 -4.69
CA SER A 287 -6.47 -6.29 -5.28
C SER A 287 -7.46 -6.55 -6.43
N ALA A 288 -8.73 -6.17 -6.27
CA ALA A 288 -9.74 -6.30 -7.31
C ALA A 288 -9.45 -5.40 -8.52
N ILE A 289 -9.01 -4.15 -8.31
CA ILE A 289 -8.63 -3.23 -9.40
C ILE A 289 -7.45 -3.80 -10.20
N PHE A 290 -6.41 -4.31 -9.54
CA PHE A 290 -5.29 -4.91 -10.26
C PHE A 290 -5.69 -6.20 -10.99
N GLY A 291 -6.54 -7.03 -10.38
CA GLY A 291 -7.11 -8.22 -11.03
C GLY A 291 -7.94 -7.88 -12.27
N LEU A 292 -8.82 -6.87 -12.20
CA LEU A 292 -9.59 -6.37 -13.33
C LEU A 292 -8.69 -5.78 -14.43
N THR A 293 -7.61 -5.08 -14.03
CA THR A 293 -6.60 -4.59 -14.97
C THR A 293 -5.90 -5.76 -15.68
N ALA A 294 -5.57 -6.82 -14.96
CA ALA A 294 -5.00 -8.04 -15.53
C ALA A 294 -5.93 -8.67 -16.57
N ILE A 295 -7.22 -8.78 -16.24
CA ILE A 295 -8.25 -9.28 -17.17
C ILE A 295 -8.35 -8.38 -18.40
N ALA A 296 -8.40 -7.05 -18.23
CA ALA A 296 -8.46 -6.08 -19.33
C ALA A 296 -7.29 -6.24 -20.32
N THR A 297 -6.07 -6.49 -19.81
CA THR A 297 -4.88 -6.66 -20.67
C THR A 297 -4.94 -7.87 -21.60
N LEU A 298 -5.85 -8.82 -21.37
CA LEU A 298 -6.05 -9.98 -22.25
C LEU A 298 -6.68 -9.61 -23.60
N TRP A 299 -7.40 -8.48 -23.67
CA TRP A 299 -7.99 -7.97 -24.92
C TRP A 299 -7.17 -6.84 -25.56
N PHE A 300 -6.14 -6.36 -24.87
CA PHE A 300 -5.30 -5.29 -25.37
C PHE A 300 -4.16 -5.84 -26.23
N ASN A 301 -3.75 -5.07 -27.22
CA ASN A 301 -2.50 -5.34 -27.91
C ASN A 301 -1.32 -5.05 -26.98
N ILE A 302 -0.14 -5.55 -27.37
CA ILE A 302 1.08 -5.46 -26.58
C ILE A 302 1.43 -4.03 -26.14
N PHE A 303 1.28 -3.05 -27.03
CA PHE A 303 1.68 -1.68 -26.76
C PHE A 303 0.74 -0.99 -25.78
N ILE A 304 -0.58 -1.21 -25.90
CA ILE A 304 -1.56 -0.73 -24.92
C ILE A 304 -1.28 -1.38 -23.56
N SER A 305 -1.01 -2.68 -23.52
CA SER A 305 -0.65 -3.38 -22.28
C SER A 305 0.61 -2.80 -21.64
N ILE A 306 1.65 -2.45 -22.43
CA ILE A 306 2.86 -1.78 -21.92
C ILE A 306 2.50 -0.43 -21.28
N VAL A 307 1.71 0.41 -21.94
CA VAL A 307 1.27 1.70 -21.38
C VAL A 307 0.54 1.50 -20.06
N VAL A 308 -0.44 0.59 -20.01
CA VAL A 308 -1.20 0.29 -18.79
C VAL A 308 -0.27 -0.16 -17.67
N MET A 309 0.71 -1.03 -17.96
CA MET A 309 1.69 -1.47 -16.97
C MET A 309 2.58 -0.35 -16.44
N LEU A 310 3.02 0.58 -17.30
CA LEU A 310 3.80 1.74 -16.87
C LEU A 310 2.97 2.63 -15.94
N LEU A 311 1.69 2.87 -16.25
CA LEU A 311 0.79 3.66 -15.40
C LEU A 311 0.52 2.99 -14.05
N VAL A 312 0.27 1.68 -14.05
CA VAL A 312 0.12 0.88 -12.81
C VAL A 312 1.40 0.93 -11.97
N PHE A 313 2.56 0.78 -12.58
CA PHE A 313 3.85 0.89 -11.90
C PHE A 313 4.02 2.28 -11.26
N ILE A 314 3.69 3.35 -11.97
CA ILE A 314 3.78 4.71 -11.42
C ILE A 314 2.81 4.88 -10.24
N ILE A 315 1.55 4.47 -10.36
CA ILE A 315 0.56 4.61 -9.28
C ILE A 315 1.00 3.85 -8.04
N THR A 316 1.43 2.59 -8.20
CA THR A 316 1.95 1.78 -7.08
C THR A 316 3.22 2.37 -6.47
N PHE A 317 4.12 2.90 -7.29
CA PHE A 317 5.33 3.56 -6.83
C PHE A 317 5.03 4.84 -6.03
N LEU A 318 4.11 5.69 -6.52
CA LEU A 318 3.65 6.88 -5.79
C LEU A 318 2.98 6.47 -4.47
N PHE A 319 2.17 5.42 -4.46
CA PHE A 319 1.57 4.88 -3.23
C PHE A 319 2.65 4.39 -2.24
N ALA A 320 3.70 3.71 -2.70
CA ALA A 320 4.85 3.34 -1.87
C ALA A 320 5.55 4.56 -1.28
N LEU A 321 5.80 5.60 -2.08
CA LEU A 321 6.42 6.84 -1.60
C LEU A 321 5.58 7.55 -0.55
N PHE A 322 4.25 7.54 -0.71
CA PHE A 322 3.32 8.05 0.28
C PHE A 322 3.42 7.26 1.59
N LEU A 323 3.38 5.93 1.54
CA LEU A 323 3.50 5.07 2.73
C LEU A 323 4.87 5.14 3.40
N ALA A 324 5.94 5.34 2.63
CA ALA A 324 7.31 5.45 3.13
C ALA A 324 7.52 6.69 4.02
N GLN A 325 6.74 7.75 3.81
CA GLN A 325 6.78 8.97 4.63
C GLN A 325 6.21 8.77 6.03
N MET A 326 5.49 7.67 6.28
CA MET A 326 4.86 7.42 7.57
C MET A 326 5.88 6.92 8.61
N PRO A 327 6.06 7.65 9.73
CA PRO A 327 7.00 7.27 10.76
C PRO A 327 6.43 6.11 11.59
N ILE A 328 6.80 4.87 11.24
CA ILE A 328 6.46 3.70 12.06
C ILE A 328 7.42 3.55 13.23
N TYR A 329 8.69 3.87 13.01
CA TYR A 329 9.72 3.70 14.02
C TYR A 329 9.85 4.99 14.80
N LYS A 330 9.55 4.96 16.10
CA LYS A 330 9.94 6.02 17.01
C LYS A 330 11.47 6.06 17.04
N LYS A 331 12.03 7.27 17.05
CA LYS A 331 13.49 7.53 17.07
C LYS A 331 14.22 6.89 18.27
N THR A 332 13.46 6.41 19.26
CA THR A 332 13.92 5.74 20.49
C THR A 332 14.32 4.28 20.31
N ASP A 333 13.90 3.60 19.23
CA ASP A 333 14.19 2.17 19.02
C ASP A 333 15.37 1.94 18.05
N ALA A 334 16.05 3.02 17.64
CA ALA A 334 17.34 2.90 16.97
C ALA A 334 18.39 2.58 18.04
N PRO A 335 19.30 1.62 17.80
CA PRO A 335 20.46 1.46 18.68
C PRO A 335 21.14 2.82 18.84
N VAL A 336 21.65 3.11 20.04
CA VAL A 336 22.53 4.25 20.30
C VAL A 336 23.76 4.06 19.41
N VAL A 337 23.70 4.63 18.22
CA VAL A 337 24.78 4.68 17.25
C VAL A 337 25.14 6.15 17.17
N ASP A 338 26.44 6.44 17.25
CA ASP A 338 27.02 7.78 17.33
C ASP A 338 26.27 8.81 16.45
N GLU A 339 25.81 9.89 17.08
CA GLU A 339 24.98 10.94 16.48
C GLU A 339 25.64 11.62 15.26
N GLU A 340 26.94 11.42 15.04
CA GLU A 340 27.68 12.00 13.90
C GLU A 340 27.39 11.34 12.55
N ASN A 341 26.82 10.13 12.50
CA ASN A 341 26.61 9.39 11.24
C ASN A 341 25.16 8.99 10.92
N ILE A 342 24.18 9.40 11.73
CA ILE A 342 22.76 9.16 11.40
C ILE A 342 22.31 10.27 10.46
N VAL A 343 22.54 10.08 9.15
CA VAL A 343 21.87 10.86 8.12
C VAL A 343 20.37 10.59 8.28
N PRO A 344 19.53 11.53 8.79
CA PRO A 344 18.14 11.25 9.06
C PRO A 344 17.48 10.75 7.78
N LEU A 345 16.61 9.74 7.86
CA LEU A 345 15.92 9.15 6.70
C LEU A 345 15.30 10.24 5.81
N ASN A 346 14.81 11.33 6.41
CA ASN A 346 14.34 12.52 5.69
C ASN A 346 15.42 13.14 4.80
N SER A 347 16.68 13.25 5.23
CA SER A 347 17.78 13.80 4.41
C SER A 347 18.27 12.86 3.30
N VAL A 348 18.30 11.54 3.53
CA VAL A 348 18.59 10.57 2.43
C VAL A 348 17.42 10.53 1.44
N LEU A 349 16.18 10.52 1.92
CA LEU A 349 15.00 10.61 1.06
C LEU A 349 14.95 11.94 0.34
N LEU A 350 15.29 13.08 0.95
CA LEU A 350 15.27 14.39 0.30
C LEU A 350 16.28 14.47 -0.85
N TYR A 351 17.51 13.97 -0.69
CA TYR A 351 18.50 13.95 -1.78
C TYR A 351 18.14 12.93 -2.88
N LYS A 352 17.63 11.74 -2.49
CA LYS A 352 17.14 10.73 -3.46
C LYS A 352 15.80 11.12 -4.08
N ARG A 353 15.04 12.03 -3.49
CA ARG A 353 13.70 12.39 -3.94
C ARG A 353 13.76 12.98 -5.33
N HIS A 354 14.58 13.99 -5.57
CA HIS A 354 14.72 14.58 -6.91
C HIS A 354 15.08 13.54 -7.97
N PHE A 355 15.94 12.57 -7.63
CA PHE A 355 16.23 11.44 -8.52
C PHE A 355 15.01 10.58 -8.80
N LEU A 356 14.18 10.27 -7.79
CA LEU A 356 12.93 9.53 -7.98
C LEU A 356 11.88 10.33 -8.78
N GLU A 357 11.83 11.65 -8.62
CA GLU A 357 10.96 12.54 -9.39
C GLU A 357 11.32 12.50 -10.88
N VAL A 358 12.62 12.60 -11.19
CA VAL A 358 13.13 12.46 -12.56
C VAL A 358 12.81 11.08 -13.13
N LEU A 359 12.95 10.00 -12.34
CA LEU A 359 12.62 8.64 -12.78
C LEU A 359 11.13 8.48 -13.10
N ILE A 360 10.24 9.01 -12.27
CA ILE A 360 8.80 9.00 -12.52
C ILE A 360 8.48 9.77 -13.80
N ASP A 361 9.01 10.98 -13.94
CA ASP A 361 8.76 11.82 -15.11
C ASP A 361 9.30 11.17 -16.39
N MET A 362 10.46 10.50 -16.34
CA MET A 362 11.01 9.73 -17.46
C MET A 362 10.03 8.63 -17.92
N ILE A 363 9.43 7.89 -16.97
CA ILE A 363 8.43 6.87 -17.29
C ILE A 363 7.15 7.49 -17.85
N LEU A 364 6.67 8.61 -17.28
CA LEU A 364 5.50 9.33 -17.77
C LEU A 364 5.70 9.88 -19.19
N ILE A 365 6.91 10.37 -19.51
CA ILE A 365 7.27 10.81 -20.87
C ILE A 365 7.22 9.62 -21.83
N CYS A 366 7.80 8.48 -21.46
CA CYS A 366 7.74 7.25 -22.28
C CYS A 366 6.29 6.79 -22.52
N ALA A 367 5.50 6.73 -21.44
CA ALA A 367 4.09 6.31 -21.51
C ALA A 367 3.28 7.26 -22.39
N SER A 368 3.40 8.58 -22.18
CA SER A 368 2.74 9.60 -22.97
C SER A 368 3.08 9.50 -24.46
N TYR A 369 4.37 9.39 -24.78
CA TYR A 369 4.81 9.36 -26.17
C TYR A 369 4.31 8.10 -26.89
N LEU A 370 4.37 6.94 -26.23
CA LEU A 370 3.82 5.70 -26.77
C LEU A 370 2.29 5.79 -26.92
N SER A 371 1.57 6.32 -25.93
CA SER A 371 0.13 6.54 -25.99
C SER A 371 -0.25 7.46 -27.15
N ALA A 372 0.52 8.51 -27.42
CA ALA A 372 0.24 9.44 -28.50
C ALA A 372 0.32 8.78 -29.88
N TYR A 373 1.30 7.90 -30.09
CA TYR A 373 1.40 7.10 -31.30
C TYR A 373 0.28 6.04 -31.37
N LEU A 374 -0.08 5.41 -30.25
CA LEU A 374 -1.22 4.49 -30.24
C LEU A 374 -2.52 5.17 -30.63
N ILE A 375 -2.81 6.34 -30.07
CA ILE A 375 -4.02 7.10 -30.43
C ILE A 375 -3.95 7.59 -31.87
N ARG A 376 -2.77 8.01 -32.34
CA ARG A 376 -2.61 8.53 -33.71
C ARG A 376 -2.84 7.46 -34.79
N TYR A 377 -2.50 6.21 -34.50
CA TYR A 377 -2.56 5.08 -35.44
C TYR A 377 -3.60 4.03 -35.01
N ASP A 378 -4.68 4.45 -34.35
CA ASP A 378 -5.84 3.61 -33.98
C ASP A 378 -5.47 2.31 -33.25
N GLY A 379 -4.44 2.39 -32.40
CA GLY A 379 -3.93 1.29 -31.59
C GLY A 379 -2.93 0.38 -32.30
N ILE A 380 -2.67 0.56 -33.60
CA ILE A 380 -1.82 -0.33 -34.40
C ILE A 380 -0.46 0.32 -34.65
N ILE A 381 0.60 -0.21 -34.03
CA ILE A 381 1.97 0.23 -34.28
C ILE A 381 2.65 -0.78 -35.22
N THR A 382 2.94 -0.35 -36.44
CA THR A 382 3.73 -1.14 -37.40
C THR A 382 5.22 -1.13 -37.05
N SER A 383 6.01 -2.03 -37.62
CA SER A 383 7.46 -2.10 -37.42
C SER A 383 8.17 -0.80 -37.77
N ASP A 384 7.74 -0.14 -38.85
CA ASP A 384 8.31 1.14 -39.29
C ASP A 384 8.04 2.24 -38.26
N VAL A 385 6.79 2.33 -37.78
CA VAL A 385 6.40 3.30 -36.75
C VAL A 385 7.15 3.02 -35.44
N LEU A 386 7.29 1.76 -35.04
CA LEU A 386 8.08 1.37 -33.86
C LEU A 386 9.55 1.81 -34.01
N SER A 387 10.15 1.64 -35.18
CA SER A 387 11.52 2.07 -35.43
C SER A 387 11.69 3.59 -35.32
N LEU A 388 10.69 4.37 -35.74
CA LEU A 388 10.67 5.83 -35.59
C LEU A 388 10.54 6.22 -34.11
N ILE A 389 9.65 5.57 -33.36
CA ILE A 389 9.49 5.78 -31.91
C ILE A 389 10.82 5.50 -31.19
N LEU A 390 11.44 4.35 -31.43
CA LEU A 390 12.68 3.96 -30.76
C LEU A 390 13.85 4.90 -31.07
N LYS A 391 13.94 5.43 -32.30
CA LYS A 391 14.99 6.41 -32.68
C LYS A 391 14.75 7.80 -32.08
N SER A 392 13.50 8.24 -31.98
CA SER A 392 13.14 9.58 -31.49
C SER A 392 13.01 9.67 -29.97
N LEU A 393 12.63 8.58 -29.29
CA LEU A 393 12.36 8.55 -27.86
C LEU A 393 13.53 9.03 -26.99
N PRO A 394 14.80 8.63 -27.21
CA PRO A 394 15.92 9.13 -26.40
C PRO A 394 16.09 10.64 -26.47
N ILE A 395 15.91 11.23 -27.66
CA ILE A 395 16.01 12.67 -27.89
C ILE A 395 14.87 13.39 -27.17
N ILE A 396 13.65 12.88 -27.31
CA ILE A 396 12.46 13.44 -26.66
C ILE A 396 12.60 13.41 -25.14
N LEU A 397 13.10 12.30 -24.58
CA LEU A 397 13.37 12.18 -23.15
C LEU A 397 14.37 13.24 -22.68
N ILE A 398 15.52 13.36 -23.35
CA ILE A 398 16.56 14.32 -22.99
C ILE A 398 16.02 15.75 -23.05
N VAL A 399 15.37 16.13 -24.17
CA VAL A 399 14.84 17.49 -24.37
C VAL A 399 13.79 17.85 -23.33
N LYS A 400 12.85 16.95 -23.04
CA LYS A 400 11.80 17.19 -22.03
C LYS A 400 12.37 17.26 -20.63
N LEU A 401 13.29 16.38 -20.25
CA LEU A 401 13.93 16.42 -18.92
C LEU A 401 14.73 17.71 -18.72
N ILE A 402 15.49 18.16 -19.73
CA ILE A 402 16.20 19.46 -19.69
C ILE A 402 15.19 20.60 -19.52
N THR A 403 14.09 20.56 -20.27
CA THR A 403 13.06 21.60 -20.19
C THR A 403 12.41 21.61 -18.79
N PHE A 404 12.07 20.45 -18.24
CA PHE A 404 11.47 20.32 -16.91
C PHE A 404 12.41 20.84 -15.83
N PHE A 405 13.70 20.52 -15.93
CA PHE A 405 14.72 21.07 -15.06
C PHE A 405 14.80 22.59 -15.15
N ARG A 406 14.83 23.15 -16.38
CA ARG A 406 14.94 24.60 -16.60
C ARG A 406 13.74 25.41 -16.10
N PHE A 407 12.55 24.80 -16.12
CA PHE A 407 11.31 25.38 -15.60
C PHE A 407 11.07 25.08 -14.11
N GLY A 408 12.03 24.43 -13.43
CA GLY A 408 12.02 24.27 -11.98
C GLY A 408 11.07 23.17 -11.48
N LEU A 409 10.65 22.23 -12.32
CA LEU A 409 9.73 21.14 -11.92
C LEU A 409 10.30 20.23 -10.83
N TYR A 410 11.63 20.25 -10.63
CA TYR A 410 12.35 19.49 -9.61
C TYR A 410 12.78 20.35 -8.40
N SER A 411 12.39 21.62 -8.34
CA SER A 411 12.76 22.52 -7.24
C SER A 411 11.69 22.66 -6.15
N GLY A 412 10.46 22.19 -6.42
CA GLY A 412 9.30 22.36 -5.54
C GLY A 412 9.06 21.22 -4.54
N ILE A 413 8.50 21.56 -3.37
CA ILE A 413 8.08 20.57 -2.36
C ILE A 413 6.66 20.07 -2.68
N TRP A 414 6.50 18.78 -3.04
CA TRP A 414 5.20 18.22 -3.51
C TRP A 414 4.01 18.40 -2.57
N LYS A 415 4.27 18.66 -1.29
CA LYS A 415 3.22 18.88 -0.28
C LYS A 415 2.43 20.18 -0.52
N TYR A 416 3.02 21.14 -1.24
CA TYR A 416 2.45 22.47 -1.43
C TYR A 416 2.15 22.81 -2.90
N VAL A 417 2.00 21.79 -3.76
CA VAL A 417 1.73 21.99 -5.19
C VAL A 417 0.50 22.88 -5.36
N GLY A 418 0.69 24.10 -5.82
CA GLY A 418 -0.32 25.13 -5.98
C GLY A 418 -0.64 25.42 -7.44
N ILE A 419 -1.40 26.49 -7.68
CA ILE A 419 -1.75 26.95 -9.03
C ILE A 419 -0.48 27.37 -9.82
N GLY A 420 0.52 27.94 -9.12
CA GLY A 420 1.80 28.31 -9.72
C GLY A 420 2.56 27.12 -10.34
N ASP A 421 2.50 25.96 -9.70
CA ASP A 421 3.13 24.74 -10.22
C ASP A 421 2.43 24.22 -11.47
N LEU A 422 1.10 24.34 -11.55
CA LEU A 422 0.36 23.97 -12.76
C LEU A 422 0.77 24.83 -13.96
N LEU A 423 1.02 26.13 -13.75
CA LEU A 423 1.54 27.02 -14.79
C LEU A 423 2.97 26.65 -15.20
N ALA A 424 3.83 26.31 -14.25
CA ALA A 424 5.19 25.85 -14.54
C ALA A 424 5.19 24.55 -15.35
N ILE A 425 4.38 23.56 -14.94
CA ILE A 425 4.19 22.30 -15.66
C ILE A 425 3.67 22.57 -17.08
N THR A 426 2.66 23.42 -17.23
CA THR A 426 2.09 23.75 -18.55
C THR A 426 3.15 24.36 -19.47
N LYS A 427 3.92 25.35 -18.99
CA LYS A 427 5.02 25.96 -19.76
C LYS A 427 6.09 24.95 -20.13
N ALA A 428 6.50 24.11 -19.18
CA ALA A 428 7.55 23.12 -19.36
C ALA A 428 7.16 22.03 -20.39
N VAL A 429 5.93 21.52 -20.31
CA VAL A 429 5.40 20.53 -21.26
C VAL A 429 5.24 21.14 -22.64
N PHE A 430 4.64 22.33 -22.75
CA PHE A 430 4.42 22.97 -24.05
C PHE A 430 5.74 23.28 -24.77
N LEU A 431 6.67 23.95 -24.09
CA LEU A 431 7.98 24.27 -24.68
C LEU A 431 8.82 23.01 -24.91
N GLY A 432 8.75 22.02 -24.01
CA GLY A 432 9.44 20.74 -24.17
C GLY A 432 8.96 19.98 -25.39
N SER A 433 7.66 20.00 -25.67
CA SER A 433 7.08 19.42 -26.88
C SER A 433 7.44 20.19 -28.15
N ILE A 434 7.48 21.53 -28.11
CA ILE A 434 7.97 22.34 -29.23
C ILE A 434 9.44 22.03 -29.54
N PHE A 435 10.31 22.04 -28.54
CA PHE A 435 11.73 21.72 -28.73
C PHE A 435 11.91 20.28 -29.20
N SER A 436 11.13 19.33 -28.69
CA SER A 436 11.16 17.94 -29.14
C SER A 436 10.81 17.85 -30.63
N ALA A 437 9.76 18.54 -31.08
CA ALA A 437 9.36 18.61 -32.48
C ALA A 437 10.46 19.26 -33.35
N LEU A 438 11.08 20.36 -32.89
CA LEU A 438 12.17 21.03 -33.61
C LEU A 438 13.43 20.15 -33.71
N CYS A 439 13.82 19.45 -32.65
CA CYS A 439 14.93 18.51 -32.70
C CYS A 439 14.66 17.36 -33.68
N VAL A 440 13.43 16.84 -33.71
CA VAL A 440 13.04 15.80 -34.68
C VAL A 440 13.00 16.34 -36.10
N LEU A 441 12.58 17.60 -36.32
CA LEU A 441 12.70 18.27 -37.61
C LEU A 441 14.15 18.37 -38.07
N PHE A 442 15.05 18.81 -37.19
CA PHE A 442 16.44 19.04 -37.54
C PHE A 442 17.19 17.74 -37.83
N LEU A 443 16.98 16.71 -37.00
CA LEU A 443 17.74 15.45 -37.09
C LEU A 443 17.13 14.45 -38.08
N PHE A 444 15.81 14.43 -38.24
CA PHE A 444 15.10 13.43 -39.04
C PHE A 444 14.22 14.04 -40.15
N THR A 445 14.25 15.36 -40.34
CA THR A 445 13.45 16.09 -41.34
C THR A 445 11.95 15.78 -41.30
N PHE A 446 11.45 15.36 -40.12
CA PHE A 446 10.09 14.84 -39.92
C PHE A 446 9.70 13.66 -40.84
N LYS A 447 10.66 13.02 -41.53
CA LYS A 447 10.36 11.92 -42.44
C LYS A 447 9.70 10.77 -41.68
N GLY A 448 8.48 10.42 -42.08
CA GLY A 448 7.66 9.39 -41.43
C GLY A 448 7.04 9.76 -40.08
N HIS A 449 7.37 10.92 -39.48
CA HIS A 449 6.85 11.31 -38.16
C HIS A 449 5.55 12.11 -38.28
N SER A 450 4.54 11.73 -37.49
CA SER A 450 3.26 12.45 -37.43
C SER A 450 3.36 13.69 -36.54
N ARG A 451 3.14 14.88 -37.11
CA ARG A 451 3.08 16.15 -36.35
C ARG A 451 1.99 16.14 -35.28
N ALA A 452 0.85 15.52 -35.58
CA ALA A 452 -0.25 15.37 -34.63
C ALA A 452 0.13 14.51 -33.41
N ALA A 453 1.06 13.56 -33.55
CA ALA A 453 1.50 12.74 -32.42
C ALA A 453 2.21 13.58 -31.34
N PHE A 454 2.98 14.60 -31.72
CA PHE A 454 3.62 15.52 -30.75
C PHE A 454 2.61 16.38 -30.00
N VAL A 455 1.51 16.77 -30.66
CA VAL A 455 0.43 17.53 -30.02
C VAL A 455 -0.34 16.65 -29.04
N ILE A 456 -0.70 15.43 -29.46
CA ILE A 456 -1.39 14.46 -28.60
C ILE A 456 -0.51 14.12 -27.38
N ASP A 457 0.78 13.88 -27.60
CA ASP A 457 1.75 13.64 -26.53
C ASP A 457 1.86 14.83 -25.57
N ALA A 458 1.88 16.07 -26.05
CA ALA A 458 1.89 17.24 -25.17
C ALA A 458 0.66 17.27 -24.24
N LEU A 459 -0.53 16.98 -24.77
CA LEU A 459 -1.77 16.96 -24.01
C LEU A 459 -1.80 15.82 -22.97
N ILE A 460 -1.42 14.60 -23.38
CA ILE A 460 -1.37 13.44 -22.48
C ILE A 460 -0.33 13.68 -21.38
N LEU A 461 0.86 14.15 -21.74
CA LEU A 461 1.94 14.39 -20.77
C LEU A 461 1.54 15.45 -19.74
N LEU A 462 0.86 16.52 -20.17
CA LEU A 462 0.34 17.55 -19.27
C LEU A 462 -0.61 16.95 -18.24
N ILE A 463 -1.54 16.11 -18.67
CA ILE A 463 -2.49 15.43 -17.78
C ILE A 463 -1.75 14.50 -16.82
N LEU A 464 -0.84 13.66 -17.35
CA LEU A 464 -0.12 12.65 -16.60
C LEU A 464 0.78 13.25 -15.50
N ILE A 465 1.56 14.29 -15.83
CA ILE A 465 2.41 14.96 -14.84
C ILE A 465 1.54 15.66 -13.79
N SER A 466 0.52 16.40 -14.22
CA SER A 466 -0.39 17.09 -13.29
C SER A 466 -1.06 16.09 -12.33
N ALA A 467 -1.56 14.97 -12.86
CA ALA A 467 -2.18 13.91 -12.07
C ALA A 467 -1.18 13.28 -11.07
N SER A 468 0.07 13.03 -11.48
CA SER A 468 1.10 12.46 -10.60
C SER A 468 1.37 13.35 -9.37
N ARG A 469 1.39 14.67 -9.57
CA ARG A 469 1.64 15.65 -8.49
C ARG A 469 0.41 15.84 -7.60
N ILE A 470 -0.78 15.92 -8.21
CA ILE A 470 -2.05 16.04 -7.48
C ILE A 470 -2.31 14.80 -6.63
N LEU A 471 -2.05 13.59 -7.15
CA LEU A 471 -2.30 12.34 -6.44
C LEU A 471 -1.60 12.32 -5.07
N LEU A 472 -0.33 12.70 -5.01
CA LEU A 472 0.40 12.71 -3.75
C LEU A 472 -0.02 13.83 -2.80
N ARG A 473 -0.45 14.97 -3.33
CA ARG A 473 -1.05 16.02 -2.51
C ARG A 473 -2.35 15.52 -1.88
N VAL A 474 -3.23 14.92 -2.68
CA VAL A 474 -4.51 14.34 -2.25
C VAL A 474 -4.27 13.26 -1.19
N LEU A 475 -3.40 12.29 -1.46
CA LEU A 475 -3.07 11.23 -0.49
C LEU A 475 -2.57 11.83 0.84
N ASN A 476 -1.66 12.81 0.80
CA ASN A 476 -1.19 13.47 2.01
C ASN A 476 -2.29 14.26 2.73
N GLU A 477 -3.13 14.99 2.02
CA GLU A 477 -4.18 15.80 2.63
C GLU A 477 -5.28 14.96 3.28
N PHE A 478 -5.72 13.89 2.62
CA PHE A 478 -6.77 13.02 3.16
C PHE A 478 -6.28 12.12 4.30
N PHE A 479 -5.03 11.64 4.24
CA PHE A 479 -4.56 10.62 5.17
C PHE A 479 -3.63 11.14 6.28
N VAL A 480 -2.89 12.23 6.06
CA VAL A 480 -2.02 12.80 7.10
C VAL A 480 -2.78 13.74 8.04
N LYS A 481 -3.88 14.36 7.60
CA LYS A 481 -4.77 15.13 8.50
C LYS A 481 -5.43 14.26 9.58
N SER A 482 -5.54 12.94 9.37
CA SER A 482 -6.06 11.99 10.37
C SER A 482 -5.01 11.44 11.33
N PHE A 483 -3.73 11.81 11.17
CA PHE A 483 -2.65 11.36 12.05
C PHE A 483 -2.63 12.08 13.40
N ASP A 484 -3.44 13.11 13.56
CA ASP A 484 -3.45 13.83 14.81
C ASP A 484 -4.22 13.02 15.86
N SER A 485 -3.46 12.61 16.88
CA SER A 485 -3.91 12.10 18.17
C SER A 485 -5.16 12.83 18.69
N LYS A 486 -5.87 12.28 19.68
CA LYS A 486 -6.98 12.95 20.37
C LYS A 486 -6.68 14.45 20.53
N GLU A 487 -7.44 15.31 19.83
CA GLU A 487 -7.25 16.77 19.87
C GLU A 487 -7.13 17.19 21.34
N LYS A 488 -5.96 17.71 21.73
CA LYS A 488 -5.77 18.17 23.09
C LYS A 488 -6.66 19.38 23.29
N ARG A 489 -7.63 19.27 24.19
CA ARG A 489 -8.55 20.35 24.53
C ARG A 489 -7.78 21.36 25.37
N VAL A 490 -7.63 22.57 24.83
CA VAL A 490 -6.82 23.62 25.47
C VAL A 490 -7.70 24.72 26.02
N LEU A 491 -7.35 25.16 27.22
CA LEU A 491 -7.82 26.41 27.80
C LEU A 491 -6.71 27.47 27.69
N ILE A 492 -7.02 28.63 27.11
CA ILE A 492 -6.04 29.72 26.97
C ILE A 492 -6.28 30.74 28.08
N PHE A 493 -5.28 30.98 28.92
CA PHE A 493 -5.35 32.03 29.94
C PHE A 493 -4.76 33.34 29.38
N GLY A 494 -5.59 34.38 29.27
CA GLY A 494 -5.27 35.68 28.67
C GLY A 494 -6.01 35.88 27.35
N ALA A 495 -7.04 36.73 27.34
CA ALA A 495 -7.79 37.12 26.15
C ALA A 495 -7.33 38.50 25.63
N GLY A 496 -6.02 38.72 25.60
CA GLY A 496 -5.36 39.88 24.98
C GLY A 496 -4.67 39.51 23.67
N ASP A 497 -3.80 40.39 23.16
CA ASP A 497 -3.12 40.21 21.86
C ASP A 497 -2.30 38.91 21.79
N ALA A 498 -1.59 38.57 22.87
CA ALA A 498 -0.81 37.33 22.94
C ALA A 498 -1.69 36.06 22.85
N GLY A 499 -2.84 36.06 23.52
CA GLY A 499 -3.82 34.97 23.45
C GLY A 499 -4.49 34.87 22.09
N GLU A 500 -4.70 36.00 21.41
CA GLU A 500 -5.24 36.04 20.06
C GLU A 500 -4.26 35.48 19.02
N ILE A 501 -2.98 35.86 19.10
CA ILE A 501 -1.92 35.32 18.24
C ILE A 501 -1.77 33.81 18.45
N LEU A 502 -1.77 33.37 19.71
CA LEU A 502 -1.75 31.95 20.03
C LEU A 502 -2.95 31.24 19.41
N LEU A 503 -4.16 31.77 19.54
CA LEU A 503 -5.35 31.17 18.95
C LEU A 503 -5.25 31.07 17.42
N ARG A 504 -4.70 32.09 16.74
CA ARG A 504 -4.46 32.02 15.29
C ARG A 504 -3.47 30.92 14.93
N GLU A 505 -2.38 30.79 15.67
CA GLU A 505 -1.39 29.73 15.44
C GLU A 505 -2.00 28.34 15.68
N LEU A 506 -2.75 28.17 16.77
CA LEU A 506 -3.44 26.91 17.07
C LEU A 506 -4.47 26.54 16.00
N LYS A 507 -5.16 27.51 15.40
CA LYS A 507 -6.13 27.28 14.32
C LYS A 507 -5.50 27.04 12.95
N ASN A 508 -4.38 27.71 12.65
CA ASN A 508 -3.74 27.64 11.34
C ASN A 508 -2.73 26.50 11.24
N ASN A 509 -2.22 26.01 12.38
CA ASN A 509 -1.23 24.95 12.44
C ASN A 509 -1.84 23.65 12.97
N ASN A 510 -2.58 22.97 12.09
CA ASN A 510 -3.19 21.64 12.34
C ASN A 510 -2.17 20.52 12.63
N LYS A 511 -0.88 20.81 12.84
CA LYS A 511 0.11 19.84 13.33
C LYS A 511 0.30 19.90 14.85
N LEU A 512 -0.15 20.98 15.48
CA LEU A 512 -0.03 21.17 16.93
C LEU A 512 -1.11 20.41 17.70
N ASN A 513 -2.16 19.95 17.00
CA ASN A 513 -3.23 19.11 17.52
C ASN A 513 -3.97 19.64 18.76
N TYR A 514 -4.21 20.95 18.77
CA TYR A 514 -4.90 21.61 19.87
C TYR A 514 -6.29 22.06 19.44
N LYS A 515 -7.26 21.83 20.31
CA LYS A 515 -8.63 22.35 20.17
C LYS A 515 -8.87 23.40 21.26
N PRO A 516 -8.81 24.70 20.92
CA PRO A 516 -9.12 25.77 21.86
C PRO A 516 -10.61 25.68 22.25
N LEU A 517 -10.91 25.45 23.53
CA LEU A 517 -12.30 25.37 24.03
C LEU A 517 -12.80 26.65 24.70
N GLY A 518 -11.89 27.55 25.05
CA GLY A 518 -12.23 28.82 25.68
C GLY A 518 -11.03 29.61 26.13
N PHE A 519 -11.29 30.89 26.42
CA PHE A 519 -10.36 31.76 27.11
C PHE A 519 -10.77 31.96 28.58
N ILE A 520 -9.78 32.26 29.42
CA ILE A 520 -9.95 32.80 30.76
C ILE A 520 -9.26 34.15 30.82
N ASP A 521 -9.96 35.19 31.28
CA ASP A 521 -9.40 36.53 31.45
C ASP A 521 -10.03 37.17 32.71
N ASP A 522 -9.22 37.90 33.47
CA ASP A 522 -9.68 38.55 34.70
C ASP A 522 -10.43 39.85 34.44
N ASP A 523 -10.37 40.39 33.22
CA ASP A 523 -11.17 41.53 32.80
C ASP A 523 -12.65 41.15 32.69
N LYS A 524 -13.45 41.66 33.63
CA LYS A 524 -14.90 41.43 33.71
C LYS A 524 -15.64 41.90 32.46
N HIS A 525 -15.12 42.87 31.70
CA HIS A 525 -15.76 43.37 30.48
C HIS A 525 -15.58 42.44 29.28
N LYS A 526 -14.69 41.45 29.38
CA LYS A 526 -14.43 40.45 28.33
C LYS A 526 -15.20 39.15 28.52
N ILE A 527 -15.57 38.81 29.76
CA ILE A 527 -16.30 37.58 30.09
C ILE A 527 -17.62 37.52 29.29
N GLY A 528 -17.89 36.38 28.65
CA GLY A 528 -19.07 36.17 27.81
C GLY A 528 -18.93 36.63 26.34
N LYS A 529 -17.86 37.35 25.99
CA LYS A 529 -17.53 37.68 24.59
C LYS A 529 -16.78 36.53 23.91
N GLN A 530 -16.53 36.65 22.60
CA GLN A 530 -15.82 35.65 21.80
C GLN A 530 -14.67 36.28 21.01
N ILE A 531 -13.59 35.53 20.84
CA ILE A 531 -12.45 35.86 19.97
C ILE A 531 -12.35 34.75 18.91
N HIS A 532 -12.48 35.10 17.62
CA HIS A 532 -12.52 34.15 16.50
C HIS A 532 -13.46 32.96 16.72
N GLY A 533 -14.63 33.20 17.32
CA GLY A 533 -15.63 32.17 17.63
C GLY A 533 -15.35 31.31 18.87
N ILE A 534 -14.29 31.60 19.63
CA ILE A 534 -13.97 30.93 20.91
C ILE A 534 -14.41 31.81 22.08
N PRO A 535 -15.23 31.31 23.03
CA PRO A 535 -15.78 32.11 24.12
C PRO A 535 -14.78 32.37 25.25
N ILE A 536 -14.93 33.53 25.89
CA ILE A 536 -14.25 33.88 27.14
C ILE A 536 -15.14 33.41 28.30
N LEU A 537 -14.74 32.30 28.92
CA LEU A 537 -15.59 31.50 29.82
C LEU A 537 -15.72 32.10 31.22
N GLY A 538 -14.68 32.79 31.70
CA GLY A 538 -14.66 33.35 33.05
C GLY A 538 -13.29 33.89 33.44
N ASN A 539 -13.11 34.07 34.75
CA ASN A 539 -11.87 34.58 35.37
C ASN A 539 -11.01 33.47 35.98
N ARG A 540 -9.88 33.82 36.60
CA ARG A 540 -8.95 32.84 37.20
C ARG A 540 -9.56 31.86 38.20
N LYS A 541 -10.63 32.26 38.92
CA LYS A 541 -11.31 31.38 39.90
C LYS A 541 -12.13 30.28 39.23
N SER A 542 -12.49 30.47 37.95
CA SER A 542 -13.31 29.52 37.20
C SER A 542 -12.50 28.45 36.45
N ILE A 543 -11.16 28.52 36.47
CA ILE A 543 -10.28 27.57 35.79
C ILE A 543 -10.58 26.14 36.23
N ILE A 544 -10.59 25.87 37.55
CA ILE A 544 -10.81 24.51 38.10
C ILE A 544 -12.16 23.95 37.65
N ARG A 545 -13.20 24.79 37.68
CA ARG A 545 -14.55 24.43 37.24
C ARG A 545 -14.58 24.04 35.76
N PHE A 546 -14.02 24.88 34.89
CA PHE A 546 -14.06 24.64 33.44
C PHE A 546 -13.13 23.51 32.98
N VAL A 547 -12.03 23.27 33.70
CA VAL A 547 -11.18 22.11 33.45
C VAL A 547 -11.95 20.81 33.65
N GLN A 548 -12.78 20.73 34.69
CA GLN A 548 -13.62 19.56 34.97
C GLN A 548 -14.85 19.49 34.05
N GLU A 549 -15.60 20.59 33.89
CA GLU A 549 -16.83 20.62 33.08
C GLU A 549 -16.58 20.36 31.59
N LYS A 550 -15.43 20.81 31.06
CA LYS A 550 -15.10 20.71 29.63
C LYS A 550 -14.02 19.68 29.30
N ASP A 551 -13.54 18.93 30.30
CA ASP A 551 -12.54 17.87 30.15
C ASP A 551 -11.32 18.38 29.36
N ILE A 552 -10.64 19.38 29.96
CA ILE A 552 -9.46 20.07 29.39
C ILE A 552 -8.20 19.23 29.61
N ASP A 553 -7.39 19.08 28.56
CA ASP A 553 -6.16 18.29 28.58
C ASP A 553 -4.91 19.15 28.91
N GLU A 554 -4.91 20.45 28.58
CA GLU A 554 -3.74 21.33 28.77
C GLU A 554 -4.17 22.80 28.93
N ILE A 555 -3.46 23.57 29.77
CA ILE A 555 -3.66 25.02 29.93
C ILE A 555 -2.46 25.77 29.32
N ILE A 556 -2.71 26.75 28.44
CA ILE A 556 -1.66 27.62 27.92
C ILE A 556 -1.85 29.04 28.45
N VAL A 557 -0.83 29.55 29.14
CA VAL A 557 -0.82 30.88 29.76
C VAL A 557 -0.18 31.88 28.79
N ALA A 558 -0.99 32.80 28.27
CA ALA A 558 -0.65 33.79 27.24
C ALA A 558 -0.81 35.23 27.76
N ILE A 559 -0.09 35.55 28.85
CA ILE A 559 -0.09 36.86 29.51
C ILE A 559 1.34 37.38 29.73
N PRO A 560 2.11 37.66 28.66
CA PRO A 560 3.52 38.06 28.77
C PRO A 560 3.75 39.39 29.51
N SER A 561 2.69 40.19 29.67
CA SER A 561 2.66 41.48 30.38
C SER A 561 2.38 41.36 31.89
N ALA A 562 2.08 40.18 32.41
CA ALA A 562 1.77 40.00 33.83
C ALA A 562 3.01 40.25 34.71
N ASN A 563 2.79 40.82 35.89
CA ASN A 563 3.86 40.96 36.88
C ASN A 563 4.17 39.59 37.54
N GLY A 564 5.38 39.42 38.09
CA GLY A 564 5.84 38.12 38.61
C GLY A 564 4.89 37.51 39.65
N LYS A 565 4.29 38.34 40.51
CA LYS A 565 3.32 37.90 41.52
C LYS A 565 2.00 37.41 40.92
N GLN A 566 1.47 38.12 39.91
CA GLN A 566 0.26 37.71 39.20
C GLN A 566 0.46 36.41 38.42
N LEU A 567 1.62 36.24 37.79
CA LEU A 567 1.96 35.02 37.07
C LEU A 567 2.06 33.83 38.05
N GLU A 568 2.73 34.01 39.18
CA GLU A 568 2.86 32.98 40.22
C GLU A 568 1.50 32.56 40.80
N ASP A 569 0.60 33.51 41.04
CA ASP A 569 -0.78 33.24 41.47
C ASP A 569 -1.53 32.37 40.46
N ILE A 570 -1.40 32.66 39.17
CA ILE A 570 -2.08 31.93 38.08
C ILE A 570 -1.49 30.54 37.93
N LEU A 571 -0.16 30.40 37.93
CA LEU A 571 0.51 29.11 37.85
C LEU A 571 0.16 28.22 39.05
N THR A 572 -0.04 28.81 40.24
CA THR A 572 -0.49 28.08 41.43
C THR A 572 -1.90 27.51 41.24
N ILE A 573 -2.82 28.29 40.67
CA ILE A 573 -4.16 27.81 40.33
C ILE A 573 -4.08 26.70 39.27
N CYS A 574 -3.24 26.85 38.24
CA CYS A 574 -3.02 25.80 37.25
C CYS A 574 -2.47 24.51 37.88
N LYS A 575 -1.52 24.59 38.82
CA LYS A 575 -1.01 23.41 39.56
C LYS A 575 -2.12 22.68 40.31
N GLN A 576 -3.06 23.40 40.92
CA GLN A 576 -4.19 22.81 41.66
C GLN A 576 -5.14 21.99 40.77
N THR A 577 -5.15 22.23 39.45
CA THR A 577 -6.00 21.48 38.52
C THR A 577 -5.50 20.06 38.22
N GLY A 578 -4.22 19.77 38.51
CA GLY A 578 -3.61 18.46 38.23
C GLY A 578 -3.35 18.16 36.75
N ILE A 579 -3.62 19.09 35.83
CA ILE A 579 -3.36 18.95 34.39
C ILE A 579 -2.10 19.71 33.94
N PRO A 580 -1.45 19.29 32.84
CA PRO A 580 -0.29 19.97 32.28
C PRO A 580 -0.60 21.44 31.92
N TYR A 581 0.34 22.34 32.22
CA TYR A 581 0.26 23.74 31.79
C TYR A 581 1.57 24.22 31.18
N ARG A 582 1.51 25.17 30.25
CA ARG A 582 2.65 25.80 29.60
C ARG A 582 2.53 27.32 29.62
N GLU A 583 3.65 27.98 29.82
CA GLU A 583 3.77 29.42 29.68
C GLU A 583 4.26 29.76 28.27
N MET A 584 3.65 30.76 27.64
CA MET A 584 4.19 31.35 26.42
C MET A 584 5.35 32.27 26.82
N SER A 585 6.58 31.87 26.49
CA SER A 585 7.76 32.68 26.76
C SER A 585 7.68 34.03 26.04
N ARG A 586 8.15 35.09 26.71
CA ARG A 586 8.33 36.42 26.08
C ARG A 586 9.18 36.25 24.83
N ILE A 587 8.61 36.54 23.67
CA ILE A 587 9.39 36.84 22.47
C ILE A 587 9.94 38.24 22.73
N ILE A 588 11.21 38.33 23.13
CA ILE A 588 11.97 39.59 23.13
C ILE A 588 12.42 39.85 21.70
#